data_AF-A0A4C1U7Z0-F1
#
_entry.id   AF-A0A4C1U7Z0-F1
#
_cell.length_a   1.000
_cell.length_b   1.000
_cell.length_c   1.000
_cell.angle_alpha   90.00
_cell.angle_beta   90.00
_cell.angle_gamma   90.00
#
_symmetry.space_group_name_H-M   'P 1'
#
loop_
_entity.id
_entity.type
_entity.pdbx_description
1 polymer ?
#
loop_
_entity_poly.entity_id
_entity_poly.type
_entity_poly.pdbx_seq_one_letter_code
_entity_poly.pdbx_strand_id
1 'polypeptide(L)'
;MGEKISDVGKHFGFSRSTVSTIWKNKEKILQAESEGKSSKKLKKPKYEDLDQAILSWFHRQRQNNMPISGPLVKAKAENFTEELGLAAFKASEG
;
A
#
# COMPACT_ATOMS: atom_id res chain seq x y z
N MET A 1 -17.37 7.12 -31.99
CA MET A 1 -18.14 8.16 -31.28
C MET A 1 -17.68 8.14 -29.83
N GLY A 2 -17.08 9.22 -29.33
CA GLY A 2 -16.64 9.26 -27.94
C GLY A 2 -17.79 9.67 -27.04
N GLU A 3 -18.10 8.88 -26.01
CA GLU A 3 -19.04 9.29 -24.97
C GLU A 3 -18.44 10.43 -24.14
N LYS A 4 -19.25 11.42 -23.80
CA LYS A 4 -18.77 12.53 -22.95
C LYS A 4 -18.62 12.02 -21.52
N ILE A 5 -17.54 12.43 -20.85
CA ILE A 5 -17.25 12.11 -19.44
C ILE A 5 -18.44 12.45 -18.51
N SER A 6 -19.20 13.49 -18.86
CA SER A 6 -20.41 13.91 -18.13
C SER A 6 -21.56 12.90 -18.24
N ASP A 7 -21.76 12.30 -19.41
CA ASP A 7 -22.81 11.30 -19.65
C ASP A 7 -22.45 9.97 -18.95
N VAL A 8 -21.17 9.58 -19.02
CA VAL A 8 -20.64 8.44 -18.24
C VAL A 8 -20.83 8.69 -16.74
N GLY A 9 -20.47 9.87 -16.24
CA GLY A 9 -20.66 10.21 -14.83
C GLY A 9 -22.12 10.09 -14.39
N LYS A 10 -23.07 10.63 -15.17
CA LYS A 10 -24.50 10.52 -14.87
C LYS A 10 -24.99 9.08 -14.85
N HIS A 11 -24.55 8.25 -15.80
CA HIS A 11 -24.96 6.85 -15.88
C HIS A 11 -24.56 6.06 -14.62
N PHE A 12 -23.37 6.34 -14.08
CA PHE A 12 -22.83 5.66 -12.90
C PHE A 12 -23.04 6.44 -11.58
N GLY A 13 -23.77 7.56 -11.60
CA GLY A 13 -23.99 8.41 -10.41
C GLY A 13 -22.72 9.13 -9.90
N PHE A 14 -21.70 9.26 -10.74
CA PHE A 14 -20.43 9.93 -10.40
C PHE A 14 -20.36 11.37 -10.91
N SER A 15 -19.65 12.21 -10.15
CA SER A 15 -19.32 13.55 -10.62
C SER A 15 -18.35 13.50 -11.81
N ARG A 16 -18.41 14.50 -12.71
CA ARG A 16 -17.45 14.63 -13.83
C ARG A 16 -16.00 14.58 -13.33
N SER A 17 -15.73 15.20 -12.19
CA SER A 17 -14.42 15.23 -11.55
C SER A 17 -13.93 13.84 -11.14
N THR A 18 -14.83 13.00 -10.62
CA THR A 18 -14.55 11.61 -10.25
C THR A 18 -14.18 10.78 -11.48
N VAL A 19 -15.00 10.83 -12.53
CA VAL A 19 -14.75 10.07 -13.78
C VAL A 19 -13.44 10.53 -14.44
N SER A 20 -13.17 11.84 -14.45
CA SER A 20 -11.90 12.38 -14.95
C SER A 20 -10.70 11.88 -14.13
N THR A 21 -10.84 11.80 -12.81
CA THR A 21 -9.77 11.31 -11.92
C THR A 21 -9.50 9.82 -12.14
N ILE A 22 -10.55 9.01 -12.27
CA ILE A 22 -10.43 7.58 -12.60
C ILE A 22 -9.74 7.42 -13.96
N TRP A 23 -10.17 8.18 -14.98
CA TRP A 23 -9.57 8.12 -16.31
C TRP A 23 -8.08 8.49 -16.31
N LYS A 24 -7.70 9.55 -15.57
CA LYS A 24 -6.29 9.97 -15.43
C LYS A 24 -5.44 8.93 -14.71
N ASN A 25 -6.01 8.18 -13.77
CA ASN A 25 -5.29 7.17 -13.00
C ASN A 25 -5.54 5.73 -13.51
N LYS A 26 -6.19 5.56 -14.68
CA LYS A 26 -6.62 4.25 -15.18
C LYS A 26 -5.49 3.23 -15.25
N GLU A 27 -4.31 3.63 -15.72
CA GLU A 27 -3.16 2.74 -15.86
C GLU A 27 -2.67 2.25 -14.50
N LYS A 28 -2.62 3.15 -13.51
CA LYS A 28 -2.22 2.79 -12.13
C LYS A 28 -3.23 1.86 -11.48
N ILE A 29 -4.52 2.06 -11.75
CA ILE A 29 -5.60 1.21 -11.22
C ILE A 29 -5.50 -0.19 -11.84
N LEU A 30 -5.35 -0.28 -13.17
CA LEU A 30 -5.20 -1.56 -13.88
C LEU A 30 -3.92 -2.30 -13.48
N GLN A 31 -2.81 -1.58 -13.31
CA GLN A 31 -1.56 -2.17 -12.86
C GLN A 31 -1.69 -2.73 -11.43
N ALA A 32 -2.31 -1.98 -10.53
CA ALA A 32 -2.55 -2.45 -9.17
C ALA A 32 -3.47 -3.67 -9.09
N GLU A 33 -4.49 -3.74 -9.97
CA GLU A 33 -5.36 -4.91 -10.09
C GLU A 33 -4.55 -6.15 -10.51
N SER A 34 -3.68 -6.00 -11.52
CA SER A 34 -2.78 -7.07 -11.99
C SER A 34 -1.79 -7.53 -10.90
N GLU A 35 -1.30 -6.60 -10.08
CA GLU A 35 -0.48 -6.88 -8.90
C GLU A 35 -1.27 -7.50 -7.72
N GLY A 36 -2.57 -7.77 -7.87
CA GLY A 36 -3.44 -8.34 -6.83
C GLY A 36 -3.77 -7.39 -5.68
N LYS A 37 -3.49 -6.08 -5.83
CA LYS A 37 -3.77 -5.07 -4.81
C LYS A 37 -5.26 -4.70 -4.84
N SER A 38 -6.06 -5.36 -4.00
CA SER A 38 -7.50 -5.07 -3.83
C SER A 38 -7.80 -3.80 -3.00
N SER A 39 -6.76 -3.10 -2.52
CA SER A 39 -6.94 -1.92 -1.67
C SER A 39 -7.39 -0.69 -2.46
N LYS A 40 -8.43 -0.01 -1.96
CA LYS A 40 -8.89 1.30 -2.48
C LYS A 40 -7.82 2.40 -2.39
N LYS A 41 -6.79 2.22 -1.55
CA LYS A 41 -5.66 3.15 -1.41
C LYS A 41 -4.42 2.54 -2.06
N LEU A 42 -4.00 3.13 -3.17
CA LEU A 42 -2.74 2.81 -3.87
C LEU A 42 -1.53 3.51 -3.22
N LYS A 43 -1.53 3.67 -1.89
CA LYS A 43 -0.42 4.32 -1.22
C LYS A 43 0.75 3.34 -1.18
N LYS A 44 1.82 3.66 -1.90
CA LYS A 44 3.08 2.93 -1.77
C LYS A 44 3.65 3.17 -0.37
N PRO A 45 4.09 2.13 0.35
CA PRO A 45 4.90 2.31 1.55
C PRO A 45 6.08 3.23 1.24
N LYS A 46 6.46 4.09 2.20
CA LYS A 46 7.64 4.95 2.04
C LYS A 46 8.94 4.12 1.98
N TYR A 47 8.90 2.92 2.54
CA TYR A 47 10.01 1.98 2.61
C TYR A 47 9.51 0.58 2.24
N GLU A 48 9.22 0.34 0.95
CA GLU A 48 8.66 -0.95 0.48
C GLU A 48 9.55 -2.13 0.89
N ASP A 49 10.86 -2.01 0.75
CA ASP A 49 11.83 -3.06 1.10
C ASP A 49 11.81 -3.39 2.60
N LEU A 50 11.70 -2.36 3.45
CA LEU A 50 11.60 -2.52 4.91
C LEU A 50 10.29 -3.20 5.31
N ASP A 51 9.16 -2.72 4.78
CA ASP A 51 7.84 -3.29 5.02
C ASP A 51 7.80 -4.77 4.59
N GLN A 52 8.36 -5.11 3.42
CA GLN A 52 8.46 -6.50 2.96
C GLN A 52 9.33 -7.37 3.87
N ALA A 53 10.49 -6.87 4.32
CA ALA A 53 11.37 -7.59 5.24
C ALA A 53 10.68 -7.88 6.58
N ILE A 54 10.00 -6.88 7.15
CA ILE A 54 9.24 -7.04 8.41
C ILE A 54 8.07 -8.02 8.22
N LEU A 55 7.31 -7.91 7.13
CA LEU A 55 6.19 -8.82 6.83
C LEU A 55 6.66 -10.26 6.66
N SER A 56 7.77 -10.49 5.95
CA SER A 56 8.35 -11.83 5.76
C SER A 56 8.78 -12.43 7.10
N TRP A 57 9.47 -11.64 7.94
CA TRP A 57 9.81 -12.06 9.29
C TRP A 57 8.57 -12.34 10.14
N PHE A 58 7.54 -11.48 10.09
CA PHE A 58 6.30 -11.65 10.84
C PHE A 58 5.58 -12.94 10.46
N HIS A 59 5.46 -13.25 9.17
CA HIS A 59 4.89 -14.50 8.70
C HIS A 59 5.67 -15.72 9.21
N ARG A 60 7.01 -15.66 9.18
CA ARG A 60 7.86 -16.73 9.72
C ARG A 60 7.68 -16.90 11.23
N GLN A 61 7.57 -15.82 11.99
CA GLN A 61 7.32 -15.89 13.44
C GLN A 61 5.92 -16.43 13.76
N ARG A 62 4.90 -16.05 12.97
CA ARG A 62 3.53 -16.57 13.10
C ARG A 62 3.45 -18.07 12.80
N GLN A 63 4.18 -18.56 11.80
CA GLN A 63 4.29 -20.00 11.53
C GLN A 63 4.92 -20.77 12.70
N ASN A 64 5.85 -20.14 13.42
CA ASN A 64 6.45 -20.70 14.64
C ASN A 64 5.56 -20.58 15.89
N ASN A 65 4.29 -20.18 15.74
CA ASN A 65 3.34 -19.94 16.84
C ASN A 65 3.88 -19.00 17.93
N MET A 66 4.80 -18.09 17.59
CA MET A 66 5.34 -17.13 18.54
C MET A 66 4.36 -15.96 18.71
N PRO A 67 4.00 -15.58 19.95
CA PRO A 67 3.22 -14.37 20.19
C PRO A 67 4.07 -13.14 19.89
N ILE A 68 3.78 -12.47 18.78
CA ILE A 68 4.48 -11.26 18.36
C ILE A 68 3.79 -10.05 19.00
N SER A 69 4.48 -9.41 19.94
CA SER A 69 4.03 -8.15 20.54
C SER A 69 4.49 -6.94 19.71
N GLY A 70 3.72 -5.85 19.73
CA GLY A 70 4.05 -4.60 19.02
C GLY A 70 5.49 -4.08 19.25
N PRO A 71 6.03 -4.10 20.49
CA PRO A 71 7.41 -3.72 20.76
C PRO A 71 8.46 -4.60 20.06
N LEU A 72 8.16 -5.90 19.89
CA LEU A 72 9.05 -6.83 19.20
C LEU A 72 9.14 -6.48 17.70
N VAL A 73 8.00 -6.16 17.09
CA VAL A 73 7.94 -5.71 15.69
C VAL A 73 8.71 -4.41 15.52
N LYS A 74 8.58 -3.47 16.48
CA LYS A 74 9.32 -2.21 16.48
C LYS A 74 10.83 -2.44 16.51
N ALA A 75 11.32 -3.23 17.47
CA ALA A 75 12.74 -3.54 17.58
C ALA A 75 13.28 -4.23 16.31
N LYS A 76 12.48 -5.10 15.68
CA LYS A 76 12.88 -5.74 14.43
C LYS A 76 12.86 -4.78 13.24
N ALA A 77 11.92 -3.84 13.20
CA ALA A 77 11.89 -2.78 12.20
C ALA A 77 13.14 -1.90 12.30
N GLU A 78 13.51 -1.49 13.52
CA GLU A 78 14.72 -0.71 13.79
C GLU A 78 15.98 -1.44 13.28
N ASN A 79 16.10 -2.72 13.60
CA ASN A 79 17.20 -3.56 13.12
C ASN A 79 17.26 -3.66 11.59
N PHE A 80 16.13 -3.87 10.92
CA PHE A 80 16.10 -3.90 9.46
C PHE A 80 16.41 -2.55 8.82
N THR A 81 16.10 -1.43 9.48
CA THR A 81 16.51 -0.11 9.00
C THR A 81 18.00 0.15 9.14
N GLU A 82 18.65 -0.39 10.16
CA GLU A 82 20.12 -0.38 10.25
C GLU A 82 20.73 -1.21 9.11
N GLU A 83 20.20 -2.42 8.86
CA GLU A 83 20.68 -3.31 7.78
C GLU A 83 20.48 -2.71 6.38
N LEU A 84 19.38 -1.98 6.16
CA LEU A 84 19.06 -1.33 4.89
C LEU A 84 19.67 0.08 4.75
N GLY A 85 20.41 0.58 5.75
CA GLY A 85 20.98 1.93 5.75
C GLY A 85 19.93 3.06 5.79
N LEU A 86 18.70 2.74 6.20
CA LEU A 86 17.57 3.65 6.27
C LEU A 86 17.53 4.35 7.64
N ALA A 87 18.59 5.09 7.96
CA ALA A 87 18.75 5.80 9.25
C ALA A 87 17.67 6.88 9.51
N ALA A 88 16.87 7.23 8.50
CA ALA A 88 15.75 8.18 8.62
C ALA A 88 14.42 7.54 9.05
N PHE A 89 14.37 6.22 9.22
CA PHE A 89 13.18 5.56 9.75
C PHE A 89 13.13 5.71 11.27
N LYS A 90 12.16 6.48 11.75
CA LYS A 90 11.79 6.52 13.16
C LYS A 90 10.48 5.77 13.30
N ALA A 91 10.52 4.59 13.93
CA ALA A 91 9.32 3.84 14.23
C ALA A 91 8.45 4.67 15.18
N SER A 92 7.37 5.25 14.66
CA SER A 92 6.44 6.09 15.44
C SER A 92 5.83 5.24 16.54
N GLU A 93 5.80 5.77 17.75
CA GLU A 93 4.90 5.28 18.79
C GLU A 93 3.48 5.61 18.31
N GLY A 94 2.70 4.57 18.06
CA GLY A 94 1.28 4.65 17.75
C GLY A 94 0.49 4.16 18.94
#